data_AF-A0A349TEK8-F1
#
_entry.id   AF-A0A349TEK8-F1
#
_cell.length_a   1.000
_cell.length_b   1.000
_cell.length_c   1.000
_cell.angle_alpha   90.00
_cell.angle_beta   90.00
_cell.angle_gamma   90.00
#
_symmetry.space_group_name_H-M   'P 1'
#
loop_
_entity.id
_entity.type
_entity.pdbx_description
1 polymer ?
#
loop_
_entity_poly.entity_id
_entity_poly.type
_entity_poly.pdbx_seq_one_letter_code
_entity_poly.pdbx_strand_id
1 'polypeptide(L)'
;MNSQSAFVDAISNAATGPDAAEKVAARLEKFIADWGGPPPWIDSIESGAIDFLYNDDDLTIVHIVWPPHLITEPHNHSMWAAIGLYQGRENNILWRRNDTSIEPCGAKTIVAGEACWFDKDAIHSVHNPVDGLTGAIHVYGGDFLNANNVEWDQLTLTERPRNIAVQQAKFANS
;
A
#
# COMPACT_ATOMS: atom_id res chain seq x y z
N MET A 1 -14.89 -2.68 13.72
CA MET A 1 -15.93 -2.04 12.87
C MET A 1 -16.52 -3.10 11.96
N ASN A 2 -17.82 -3.40 12.04
CA ASN A 2 -18.41 -4.55 11.33
C ASN A 2 -18.98 -4.24 9.95
N SER A 3 -18.89 -2.99 9.47
CA SER A 3 -19.36 -2.59 8.14
C SER A 3 -18.23 -1.95 7.34
N GLN A 4 -18.14 -2.32 6.06
CA GLN A 4 -17.25 -1.66 5.09
C GLN A 4 -17.55 -0.17 5.00
N SER A 5 -18.84 0.22 4.96
CA SER A 5 -19.22 1.64 4.88
C SER A 5 -18.73 2.45 6.08
N ALA A 6 -18.84 1.90 7.29
CA ALA A 6 -18.37 2.58 8.50
C ALA A 6 -16.84 2.72 8.52
N PHE A 7 -16.11 1.75 7.95
CA PHE A 7 -14.66 1.83 7.77
C PHE A 7 -14.30 2.89 6.73
N VAL A 8 -14.94 2.87 5.56
CA VAL A 8 -14.75 3.88 4.50
C VAL A 8 -15.02 5.28 5.06
N ASP A 9 -16.18 5.52 5.68
CA ASP A 9 -16.52 6.81 6.29
C ASP A 9 -15.47 7.26 7.30
N ALA A 10 -14.98 6.34 8.13
CA ALA A 10 -13.97 6.62 9.14
C ALA A 10 -12.61 7.02 8.54
N ILE A 11 -12.26 6.47 7.38
CA ILE A 11 -11.04 6.80 6.63
C ILE A 11 -11.24 8.11 5.86
N SER A 12 -12.34 8.27 5.11
CA SER A 12 -12.64 9.48 4.35
C SER A 12 -12.69 10.72 5.24
N ASN A 13 -13.27 10.62 6.44
CA ASN A 13 -13.26 11.73 7.39
C ASN A 13 -11.83 12.09 7.87
N ALA A 14 -10.95 11.10 8.02
CA ALA A 14 -9.56 11.31 8.42
C ALA A 14 -8.71 11.88 7.26
N ALA A 15 -9.07 11.59 6.01
CA ALA A 15 -8.37 11.98 4.80
C ALA A 15 -8.51 13.48 4.44
N THR A 16 -8.85 14.34 5.42
CA THR A 16 -9.10 15.77 5.20
C THR A 16 -8.00 16.67 5.79
N GLY A 17 -7.67 17.72 5.03
CA GLY A 17 -6.70 18.75 5.42
C GLY A 17 -5.25 18.38 5.13
N PRO A 18 -4.29 19.23 5.55
CA PRO A 18 -2.88 19.10 5.17
C PRO A 18 -2.19 17.85 5.73
N ASP A 19 -2.67 17.32 6.86
CA ASP A 19 -2.07 16.16 7.55
C ASP A 19 -2.88 14.87 7.30
N ALA A 20 -3.61 14.81 6.17
CA ALA A 20 -4.52 13.71 5.84
C ALA A 20 -3.83 12.34 5.93
N ALA A 21 -2.65 12.19 5.33
CA ALA A 21 -1.91 10.92 5.31
C ALA A 21 -1.58 10.42 6.72
N GLU A 22 -1.14 11.32 7.60
CA GLU A 22 -0.83 11.01 9.00
C GLU A 22 -2.08 10.61 9.79
N LYS A 23 -3.17 11.37 9.65
CA LYS A 23 -4.45 11.05 10.31
C LYS A 23 -5.02 9.72 9.85
N VAL A 24 -4.90 9.40 8.56
CA VAL A 24 -5.32 8.12 8.01
C VAL A 24 -4.45 6.99 8.54
N ALA A 25 -3.12 7.14 8.59
CA ALA A 25 -2.25 6.14 9.19
C ALA A 25 -2.61 5.87 10.67
N ALA A 26 -2.84 6.93 11.47
CA ALA A 26 -3.28 6.79 12.85
C ALA A 26 -4.68 6.12 12.97
N ARG A 27 -5.53 6.26 11.95
CA ARG A 27 -6.83 5.58 11.89
C ARG A 27 -6.67 4.10 11.53
N LEU A 28 -5.80 3.76 10.60
CA LEU A 28 -5.45 2.39 10.26
C LEU A 28 -4.82 1.67 11.45
N GLU A 29 -3.89 2.30 12.17
CA GLU A 29 -3.27 1.73 13.37
C GLU A 29 -4.32 1.35 14.42
N LYS A 30 -5.29 2.23 14.68
CA LYS A 30 -6.42 1.91 15.59
C LYS A 30 -7.29 0.77 15.08
N PHE A 31 -7.56 0.72 13.79
CA PHE A 31 -8.36 -0.35 13.19
C PHE A 31 -7.66 -1.71 13.32
N ILE A 32 -6.33 -1.72 13.16
CA ILE A 32 -5.50 -2.91 13.18
C ILE A 32 -5.17 -3.36 14.61
N ALA A 33 -5.08 -2.44 15.57
CA ALA A 33 -4.88 -2.79 16.98
C ALA A 33 -5.98 -3.73 17.51
N ASP A 34 -7.19 -3.62 16.98
CA ASP A 34 -8.33 -4.48 17.28
C ASP A 34 -8.53 -5.61 16.24
N TRP A 35 -7.52 -5.92 15.43
CA TRP A 35 -7.61 -6.91 14.37
C TRP A 35 -7.73 -8.33 14.93
N GLY A 36 -8.95 -8.88 14.89
CA GLY A 36 -9.26 -10.26 15.26
C GLY A 36 -9.34 -11.24 14.08
N GLY A 37 -8.94 -10.80 12.88
CA GLY A 37 -9.13 -11.50 11.61
C GLY A 37 -9.87 -10.65 10.58
N PRO A 38 -9.93 -11.09 9.31
CA PRO A 38 -10.60 -10.34 8.25
C PRO A 38 -12.09 -10.16 8.60
N PRO A 39 -12.61 -8.92 8.63
CA PRO A 39 -14.04 -8.69 8.73
C PRO A 39 -14.76 -9.21 7.47
N PRO A 40 -16.10 -9.38 7.48
CA PRO A 40 -16.83 -10.02 6.37
C PRO A 40 -16.75 -9.35 5.00
N TRP A 41 -16.15 -8.16 4.93
CA TRP A 41 -15.96 -7.36 3.72
C TRP A 41 -14.50 -7.32 3.25
N ILE A 42 -13.62 -8.08 3.90
CA ILE A 42 -12.25 -8.36 3.47
C ILE A 42 -12.17 -9.85 3.19
N ASP A 43 -11.63 -10.22 2.03
CA ASP A 43 -11.49 -11.62 1.66
C ASP A 43 -10.49 -12.36 2.57
N SER A 44 -10.65 -13.68 2.66
CA SER A 44 -9.73 -14.53 3.41
C SER A 44 -8.31 -14.47 2.83
N ILE A 45 -7.32 -14.48 3.73
CA ILE A 45 -5.91 -14.33 3.40
C ILE A 45 -5.33 -15.70 3.02
N GLU A 46 -5.71 -16.22 1.87
CA GLU A 46 -5.33 -17.57 1.41
C GLU A 46 -4.23 -17.55 0.35
N SER A 47 -4.12 -16.45 -0.41
CA SER A 47 -3.14 -16.28 -1.49
C SER A 47 -2.79 -14.80 -1.67
N GLY A 48 -1.79 -14.51 -2.50
CA GLY A 48 -1.47 -13.14 -2.89
C GLY A 48 -2.62 -12.44 -3.61
N ALA A 49 -2.89 -11.19 -3.25
CA ALA A 49 -3.98 -10.41 -3.80
C ALA A 49 -3.75 -8.90 -3.73
N ILE A 50 -4.41 -8.15 -4.63
CA ILE A 50 -4.58 -6.70 -4.59
C ILE A 50 -6.05 -6.42 -4.93
N ASP A 51 -6.83 -6.14 -3.90
CA ASP A 51 -8.28 -5.97 -3.99
C ASP A 51 -8.70 -4.54 -3.65
N PHE A 52 -9.47 -3.93 -4.54
CA PHE A 52 -9.96 -2.56 -4.37
C PHE A 52 -11.24 -2.58 -3.55
N LEU A 53 -11.14 -2.12 -2.30
CA LEU A 53 -12.28 -2.07 -1.38
C LEU A 53 -13.13 -0.82 -1.58
N TYR A 54 -12.53 0.27 -2.04
CA TYR A 54 -13.20 1.54 -2.30
C TYR A 54 -12.40 2.38 -3.29
N ASN A 55 -13.07 3.15 -4.14
CA ASN A 55 -12.44 4.09 -5.05
C ASN A 55 -13.40 5.27 -5.34
N ASP A 56 -12.91 6.48 -5.16
CA ASP A 56 -13.50 7.71 -5.70
C ASP A 56 -12.37 8.66 -6.17
N ASP A 57 -12.74 9.91 -6.50
CA ASP A 57 -11.80 10.91 -7.01
C ASP A 57 -10.74 11.34 -5.97
N ASP A 58 -11.06 11.24 -4.67
CA ASP A 58 -10.28 11.78 -3.55
C ASP A 58 -9.60 10.69 -2.70
N LEU A 59 -9.98 9.43 -2.87
CA LEU A 59 -9.59 8.32 -2.02
C LEU A 59 -9.73 6.94 -2.69
N THR A 60 -8.66 6.16 -2.64
CA THR A 60 -8.70 4.72 -2.94
C THR A 60 -8.29 3.91 -1.71
N ILE A 61 -9.06 2.87 -1.38
CA ILE A 61 -8.72 1.90 -0.32
C ILE A 61 -8.49 0.54 -0.95
N VAL A 62 -7.34 -0.05 -0.64
CA VAL A 62 -6.87 -1.30 -1.20
C VAL A 62 -6.51 -2.27 -0.09
N HIS A 63 -6.99 -3.50 -0.20
CA HIS A 63 -6.53 -4.63 0.58
C HIS A 63 -5.44 -5.35 -0.20
N ILE A 64 -4.28 -5.56 0.43
CA ILE A 64 -3.14 -6.20 -0.20
C ILE A 64 -2.69 -7.38 0.64
N VAL A 65 -2.52 -8.53 -0.01
CA VAL A 65 -1.91 -9.72 0.56
C VAL A 65 -0.64 -10.02 -0.21
N TRP A 66 0.51 -9.89 0.44
CA TRP A 66 1.82 -10.12 -0.13
C TRP A 66 2.21 -11.60 0.00
N PRO A 67 2.46 -12.30 -1.12
CA PRO A 67 3.09 -13.63 -1.14
C PRO A 67 4.43 -13.65 -0.42
N PRO A 68 4.88 -14.80 0.09
CA PRO A 68 6.21 -14.95 0.68
C PRO A 68 7.31 -14.49 -0.27
N HIS A 69 8.27 -13.70 0.23
CA HIS A 69 9.44 -13.24 -0.53
C HIS A 69 9.14 -12.38 -1.77
N LEU A 70 7.88 -11.95 -1.98
CA LEU A 70 7.53 -11.07 -3.07
C LEU A 70 8.21 -9.71 -2.91
N ILE A 71 8.78 -9.21 -4.01
CA ILE A 71 9.36 -7.86 -4.10
C ILE A 71 8.68 -7.10 -5.24
N THR A 72 8.19 -5.89 -4.98
CA THR A 72 7.75 -4.98 -6.04
C THR A 72 8.90 -4.22 -6.67
N GLU A 73 8.69 -3.87 -7.92
CA GLU A 73 9.39 -2.83 -8.64
C GLU A 73 9.38 -1.53 -7.80
N PRO A 74 10.44 -0.70 -7.85
CA PRO A 74 10.32 0.67 -7.37
C PRO A 74 9.15 1.36 -8.06
N HIS A 75 8.30 2.07 -7.32
CA HIS A 75 7.14 2.74 -7.88
C HIS A 75 6.75 3.97 -7.06
N ASN A 76 6.05 4.90 -7.71
CA ASN A 76 5.39 6.02 -7.04
C ASN A 76 3.88 5.79 -6.93
N HIS A 77 3.21 6.74 -6.27
CA HIS A 77 1.75 6.79 -6.13
C HIS A 77 1.14 8.07 -6.69
N SER A 78 1.95 9.11 -6.93
CA SER A 78 1.51 10.45 -7.38
C SER A 78 0.51 11.15 -6.43
N MET A 79 0.34 10.60 -5.24
CA MET A 79 -0.52 11.05 -4.14
C MET A 79 0.04 10.49 -2.84
N TRP A 80 -0.36 11.02 -1.70
CA TRP A 80 0.07 10.44 -0.42
C TRP A 80 -0.50 9.02 -0.26
N ALA A 81 0.22 8.20 0.51
CA ALA A 81 -0.20 6.84 0.84
C ALA A 81 -0.12 6.62 2.35
N ALA A 82 -1.08 5.91 2.91
CA ALA A 82 -1.06 5.39 4.28
C ALA A 82 -1.21 3.87 4.25
N ILE A 83 -0.39 3.18 5.03
CA ILE A 83 -0.23 1.72 4.99
C ILE A 83 -0.32 1.21 6.41
N GLY A 84 -1.20 0.24 6.65
CA GLY A 84 -1.31 -0.45 7.94
C GLY A 84 -1.26 -1.96 7.75
N LEU A 85 -0.36 -2.62 8.48
CA LEU A 85 -0.19 -4.08 8.40
C LEU A 85 -0.91 -4.75 9.55
N TYR A 86 -1.82 -5.67 9.24
CA TYR A 86 -2.49 -6.49 10.25
C TYR A 86 -1.83 -7.87 10.44
N GLN A 87 -0.98 -8.29 9.51
CA GLN A 87 -0.26 -9.58 9.56
C GLN A 87 1.08 -9.48 8.85
N GLY A 88 2.11 -10.13 9.39
CA GLY A 88 3.41 -10.26 8.74
C GLY A 88 4.31 -9.03 8.87
N ARG A 89 5.07 -8.73 7.81
CA ARG A 89 6.09 -7.66 7.78
C ARG A 89 6.32 -7.17 6.36
N GLU A 90 6.48 -5.86 6.20
CA GLU A 90 6.92 -5.22 4.97
C GLU A 90 8.26 -4.50 5.18
N ASN A 91 9.22 -4.80 4.32
CA ASN A 91 10.44 -4.00 4.20
C ASN A 91 10.31 -3.09 2.98
N ASN A 92 10.25 -1.79 3.24
CA ASN A 92 10.15 -0.75 2.24
C ASN A 92 11.54 -0.18 1.95
N ILE A 93 12.04 -0.35 0.72
CA ILE A 93 13.25 0.33 0.23
C ILE A 93 12.82 1.67 -0.33
N LEU A 94 13.39 2.78 0.16
CA LEU A 94 13.07 4.13 -0.30
C LEU A 94 14.05 4.55 -1.37
N TRP A 95 13.52 5.17 -2.42
CA TRP A 95 14.28 5.65 -3.57
C TRP A 95 14.14 7.16 -3.72
N ARG A 96 15.16 7.79 -4.26
CA ARG A 96 15.15 9.20 -4.66
C ARG A 96 15.39 9.30 -6.16
N ARG A 97 14.59 10.09 -6.86
CA ARG A 97 14.85 10.46 -8.26
C ARG A 97 16.13 11.30 -8.37
N ASN A 98 16.93 11.02 -9.39
CA ASN A 98 18.00 11.89 -9.87
C ASN A 98 17.71 12.28 -11.34
N ASP A 99 18.66 12.92 -12.02
CA ASP A 99 18.46 13.48 -13.36
C ASP A 99 18.03 12.44 -14.42
N THR A 100 18.41 11.18 -14.26
CA THR A 100 18.19 10.13 -15.27
C THR A 100 17.55 8.85 -14.75
N SER A 101 17.48 8.65 -13.43
CA SER A 101 17.06 7.39 -12.80
C SER A 101 16.66 7.59 -11.33
N ILE A 102 16.78 6.54 -10.52
CA ILE A 102 16.57 6.53 -9.07
C ILE A 102 17.78 5.92 -8.35
N GLU A 103 17.97 6.30 -7.10
CA GLU A 103 18.97 5.72 -6.21
C GLU A 103 18.37 5.39 -4.84
N PRO A 104 18.84 4.33 -4.15
CA PRO A 104 18.35 4.01 -2.82
C PRO A 104 18.78 5.09 -1.84
N CYS A 105 17.84 5.59 -1.05
CA CYS A 105 18.07 6.69 -0.10
C CYS A 105 17.68 6.36 1.34
N GLY A 106 17.07 5.20 1.58
CA GLY A 106 16.70 4.74 2.91
C GLY A 106 15.90 3.45 2.89
N ALA A 107 15.45 3.03 4.07
CA ALA A 107 14.54 1.91 4.21
C ALA A 107 13.64 2.13 5.42
N LYS A 108 12.47 1.49 5.41
CA LYS A 108 11.52 1.45 6.51
C LYS A 108 10.96 0.05 6.65
N THR A 109 10.96 -0.49 7.85
CA THR A 109 10.25 -1.74 8.14
C THR A 109 8.95 -1.40 8.84
N ILE A 110 7.88 -2.10 8.45
CA ILE A 110 6.57 -2.05 9.09
C ILE A 110 6.24 -3.49 9.49
N VAL A 111 5.77 -3.70 10.72
CA VAL A 111 5.32 -5.02 11.20
C VAL A 111 3.83 -5.01 11.52
N ALA A 112 3.25 -6.20 11.70
CA ALA A 112 1.86 -6.34 12.12
C ALA A 112 1.56 -5.51 13.38
N GLY A 113 0.47 -4.75 13.35
CA GLY A 113 0.08 -3.80 14.39
C GLY A 113 0.51 -2.36 14.13
N GLU A 114 1.42 -2.12 13.18
CA GLU A 114 1.92 -0.79 12.86
C GLU A 114 1.25 -0.21 11.61
N ALA A 115 1.24 1.13 11.55
CA ALA A 115 0.91 1.87 10.35
C ALA A 115 1.94 2.97 10.09
N CYS A 116 2.09 3.35 8.83
CA CYS A 116 2.83 4.54 8.45
C CYS A 116 2.21 5.24 7.25
N TRP A 117 2.81 6.36 6.86
CA TRP A 117 2.43 7.08 5.66
C TRP A 117 3.66 7.54 4.88
N PHE A 118 3.43 7.86 3.62
CA PHE A 118 4.38 8.34 2.65
C PHE A 118 3.82 9.57 1.93
N ASP A 119 4.68 10.56 1.69
CA ASP A 119 4.36 11.75 0.91
C ASP A 119 4.08 11.42 -0.56
N LYS A 120 3.44 12.35 -1.27
CA LYS A 120 3.06 12.21 -2.68
C LYS A 120 4.21 11.89 -3.64
N ASP A 121 5.43 12.29 -3.28
CA ASP A 121 6.64 12.14 -4.08
C ASP A 121 7.46 10.90 -3.68
N ALA A 122 6.97 10.11 -2.71
CA ALA A 122 7.65 8.92 -2.26
C ALA A 122 7.73 7.88 -3.38
N ILE A 123 8.91 7.28 -3.48
CA ILE A 123 9.18 6.14 -4.36
C ILE A 123 9.70 5.02 -3.49
N HIS A 124 9.09 3.86 -3.58
CA HIS A 124 9.51 2.71 -2.78
C HIS A 124 9.38 1.39 -3.52
N SER A 125 10.12 0.39 -3.03
CA SER A 125 9.86 -1.01 -3.30
C SER A 125 9.41 -1.65 -2.00
N VAL A 126 8.45 -2.56 -2.07
CA VAL A 126 8.01 -3.34 -0.92
C VAL A 126 8.52 -4.77 -1.08
N HIS A 127 9.05 -5.32 -0.01
CA HIS A 127 9.46 -6.70 0.10
C HIS A 127 8.73 -7.35 1.27
N ASN A 128 8.08 -8.49 1.04
CA ASN A 128 7.64 -9.38 2.11
C ASN A 128 8.80 -10.33 2.48
N PRO A 129 9.51 -10.12 3.59
CA PRO A 129 10.74 -10.83 3.90
C PRO A 129 10.52 -12.08 4.77
N VAL A 130 9.30 -12.61 4.82
CA VAL A 130 8.94 -13.77 5.66
C VAL A 130 8.36 -14.89 4.80
N ASP A 131 8.38 -16.12 5.34
CA ASP A 131 7.88 -17.32 4.66
C ASP A 131 6.34 -17.41 4.58
N GLY A 132 5.64 -16.48 5.23
CA GLY A 132 4.17 -16.42 5.27
C GLY A 132 3.61 -15.23 4.50
N LEU A 133 2.28 -15.20 4.37
CA LEU A 133 1.56 -14.07 3.81
C LEU A 133 1.65 -12.85 4.74
N THR A 134 1.94 -11.70 4.17
CA THR A 134 1.85 -10.39 4.84
C THR A 134 0.60 -9.69 4.35
N GLY A 135 -0.20 -9.14 5.26
CA GLY A 135 -1.49 -8.56 4.95
C GLY A 135 -1.60 -7.12 5.41
N ALA A 136 -2.05 -6.24 4.51
CA ALA A 136 -2.09 -4.80 4.74
C ALA A 136 -3.33 -4.15 4.15
N ILE A 137 -3.69 -2.99 4.70
CA ILE A 137 -4.61 -2.03 4.11
C ILE A 137 -3.81 -0.82 3.67
N HIS A 138 -3.91 -0.50 2.39
CA HIS A 138 -3.32 0.68 1.78
C HIS A 138 -4.44 1.68 1.47
N VAL A 139 -4.18 2.95 1.78
CA VAL A 139 -5.08 4.05 1.47
C VAL A 139 -4.30 5.10 0.70
N TYR A 140 -4.86 5.54 -0.43
CA TYR A 140 -4.27 6.53 -1.31
C TYR A 140 -5.17 7.77 -1.38
N GLY A 141 -4.56 8.95 -1.34
CA GLY A 141 -5.27 10.24 -1.35
C GLY A 141 -5.68 10.74 -2.72
N GLY A 142 -6.38 9.93 -3.49
CA GLY A 142 -6.91 10.25 -4.81
C GLY A 142 -7.32 9.00 -5.58
N ASP A 143 -7.80 9.19 -6.80
CA ASP A 143 -8.10 8.10 -7.73
C ASP A 143 -6.83 7.38 -8.21
N PHE A 144 -6.38 6.41 -7.41
CA PHE A 144 -5.18 5.63 -7.66
C PHE A 144 -5.26 4.82 -8.97
N LEU A 145 -6.47 4.41 -9.36
CA LEU A 145 -6.70 3.58 -10.54
C LEU A 145 -6.49 4.34 -11.85
N ASN A 146 -6.82 5.63 -11.87
CA ASN A 146 -6.66 6.49 -13.06
C ASN A 146 -5.45 7.42 -12.97
N ALA A 147 -4.65 7.34 -11.91
CA ALA A 147 -3.43 8.10 -11.76
C ALA A 147 -2.35 7.67 -12.76
N ASN A 148 -1.55 8.65 -13.23
CA ASN A 148 -0.40 8.41 -14.10
C ASN A 148 0.82 7.93 -13.30
N ASN A 149 0.65 6.79 -12.62
CA ASN A 149 1.70 6.19 -11.82
C ASN A 149 2.74 5.50 -12.71
N VAL A 150 3.99 5.58 -12.27
CA VAL A 150 5.13 4.97 -12.93
C VAL A 150 5.83 4.01 -11.98
N GLU A 151 6.54 3.08 -12.58
CA GLU A 151 7.45 2.17 -11.90
C GLU A 151 8.79 2.18 -12.63
N TRP A 152 9.81 1.65 -11.96
CA TRP A 152 11.13 1.49 -12.55
C TRP A 152 11.45 0.01 -12.69
N ASP A 153 12.07 -0.33 -13.81
CA ASP A 153 12.61 -1.67 -14.00
C ASP A 153 13.65 -1.99 -12.92
N GLN A 154 13.53 -3.15 -12.26
CA GLN A 154 14.38 -3.50 -11.11
C GLN A 154 15.86 -3.66 -11.45
N LEU A 155 16.20 -3.96 -12.71
CA LEU A 155 17.59 -4.20 -13.13
C LEU A 155 18.23 -2.94 -13.70
N THR A 156 17.51 -2.24 -14.56
CA THR A 156 18.02 -1.08 -15.31
C THR A 156 17.67 0.26 -14.68
N LEU A 157 16.71 0.28 -13.75
CA LEU A 157 16.16 1.49 -13.13
C LEU A 157 15.65 2.50 -14.17
N THR A 158 15.11 1.98 -15.28
CA THR A 158 14.46 2.79 -16.31
C THR A 158 12.99 2.95 -15.97
N GLU A 159 12.49 4.19 -16.02
CA GLU A 159 11.09 4.51 -15.76
C GLU A 159 10.18 3.94 -16.86
N ARG A 160 9.02 3.42 -16.46
CA ARG A 160 7.95 2.98 -17.36
C ARG A 160 6.57 3.20 -16.73
N PRO A 161 5.49 3.27 -17.54
CA PRO A 161 4.13 3.31 -17.02
C PRO A 161 3.84 2.10 -16.14
N ARG A 162 3.18 2.32 -15.00
CA ARG A 162 2.77 1.25 -14.09
C ARG A 162 1.51 0.57 -14.62
N ASN A 163 1.48 -0.76 -14.56
CA ASN A 163 0.32 -1.54 -14.98
C ASN A 163 -0.22 -2.38 -13.81
N ILE A 164 -1.35 -1.96 -13.25
CA ILE A 164 -1.97 -2.62 -12.09
C ILE A 164 -2.39 -4.07 -12.40
N ALA A 165 -2.88 -4.35 -13.61
CA ALA A 165 -3.27 -5.71 -13.99
C ALA A 165 -2.07 -6.68 -14.00
N VAL A 166 -0.89 -6.19 -14.41
CA VAL A 166 0.36 -6.97 -14.34
C VAL A 166 0.74 -7.23 -12.88
N GLN A 167 0.61 -6.23 -11.99
CA GLN A 167 0.88 -6.42 -10.57
C GLN A 167 -0.11 -7.38 -9.91
N GLN A 168 -1.40 -7.28 -10.21
CA GLN A 168 -2.41 -8.24 -9.72
C GLN A 168 -2.09 -9.67 -10.16
N ALA A 169 -1.72 -9.87 -11.42
CA ALA A 169 -1.31 -11.18 -11.92
C ALA A 169 -0.03 -11.69 -11.25
N LYS A 170 0.95 -10.82 -10.97
CA LYS A 170 2.16 -11.17 -10.22
C LYS A 170 1.82 -11.66 -8.81
N PHE A 171 0.94 -10.97 -8.10
CA PHE A 171 0.53 -11.34 -6.74
C PHE A 171 -0.23 -12.67 -6.73
N ALA A 172 -1.17 -12.87 -7.66
CA ALA A 172 -1.99 -14.08 -7.71
C ALA A 172 -1.21 -15.35 -8.10
N ASN A 173 -0.07 -15.20 -8.78
CA ASN A 173 0.73 -16.33 -9.29
C ASN A 173 2.01 -16.62 -8.49
N SER A 174 2.26 -15.91 -7.38
CA SER A 174 3.45 -16.10 -6.55
C SER A 174 3.19 -16.97 -5.32
#